data_AF-A0A523BMR2-F1
#
_entry.id   AF-A0A523BMR2-F1
#
_cell.length_a   1.000
_cell.length_b   1.000
_cell.length_c   1.000
_cell.angle_alpha   90.00
_cell.angle_beta   90.00
_cell.angle_gamma   90.00
#
_symmetry.space_group_name_H-M   'P 1'
#
loop_
_entity.id
_entity.type
_entity.pdbx_description
1 polymer ?
#
loop_
_entity_poly.entity_id
_entity_poly.type
_entity_poly.pdbx_seq_one_letter_code
_entity_poly.pdbx_strand_id
1 'polypeptide(L)'
;MESKKVIPVFLALFLLLIPAFPVKADSMSAWQYRRPITIDNTQNANALTDYQVKIVVDTASLISAGKMKSDGSDIRFTDSDGL
;
A
#
# COMPACT_ATOMS: atom_id res chain seq x y z
N MET A 1 -9.37 37.13 40.57
CA MET A 1 -8.26 37.47 39.66
C MET A 1 -7.00 36.95 40.34
N GLU A 2 -6.53 35.73 40.12
CA GLU A 2 -6.07 35.13 38.85
C GLU A 2 -6.04 33.60 38.97
N SER A 3 -6.73 32.87 38.07
CA SER A 3 -6.60 31.42 37.91
C SER A 3 -5.36 31.11 37.05
N LYS A 4 -4.22 30.85 37.69
CA LYS A 4 -2.97 30.57 36.99
C LYS A 4 -2.86 29.08 36.64
N LYS A 5 -3.39 28.76 35.44
CA LYS A 5 -3.03 27.68 34.50
C LYS A 5 -1.99 26.67 35.00
N VAL A 6 -2.42 25.66 35.75
CA VAL A 6 -1.65 24.42 36.04
C VAL A 6 -2.04 23.33 35.03
N ILE A 7 -1.87 23.58 33.73
CA ILE A 7 -2.15 22.59 32.66
C ILE A 7 -1.19 22.74 31.46
N PRO A 8 0.15 22.62 31.60
CA PRO A 8 0.90 22.22 30.40
C PRO A 8 1.97 21.13 30.58
N VAL A 9 2.25 20.66 31.79
CA VAL A 9 3.40 19.73 31.98
C VAL A 9 3.05 18.26 31.71
N PHE A 10 1.81 17.82 31.96
CA PHE A 10 1.40 16.42 31.75
C PHE A 10 1.19 16.04 30.27
N LEU A 11 0.93 17.01 29.37
CA LEU A 11 0.71 16.73 27.95
C LEU A 11 2.03 16.53 27.17
N ALA A 12 3.11 17.21 27.59
CA ALA A 12 4.42 17.11 26.94
C ALA A 12 5.15 15.79 27.27
N LEU A 13 4.90 15.18 28.44
CA LEU A 13 5.53 13.92 28.83
C LEU A 13 4.89 12.70 28.15
N PHE A 14 3.62 12.79 27.74
CA PHE A 14 2.90 11.71 27.07
C PHE A 14 3.29 11.55 25.58
N LEU A 15 3.84 12.61 24.97
CA LEU A 15 4.35 12.61 23.59
C LEU A 15 5.78 12.05 23.44
N LEU A 16 6.51 11.88 24.56
CA LEU A 16 7.88 11.34 24.58
C LEU A 16 7.94 9.84 24.88
N LEU A 17 6.79 9.17 25.10
CA LEU A 17 6.71 7.76 25.44
C LEU A 17 5.97 6.90 24.41
N ILE A 18 5.74 7.40 23.20
CA ILE A 18 5.22 6.57 22.10
C ILE A 18 6.42 5.83 21.50
N PRO A 19 6.60 4.52 21.74
CA PRO A 19 7.59 3.77 20.98
C PRO A 19 7.26 3.91 19.50
N ALA A 20 8.21 4.40 18.71
CA ALA A 20 8.15 4.30 17.27
C ALA A 20 8.20 2.82 16.92
N PHE A 21 7.04 2.16 16.88
CA PHE A 21 6.95 0.84 16.29
C PHE A 21 7.33 1.03 14.82
N PRO A 22 8.44 0.44 14.33
CA PRO A 22 8.66 0.42 12.91
C PRO A 22 7.44 -0.30 12.31
N VAL A 23 6.63 0.44 11.55
CA VAL A 23 5.60 -0.18 10.72
C VAL A 23 6.38 -0.94 9.66
N LYS A 24 6.67 -2.20 9.93
CA LYS A 24 7.24 -3.08 8.94
C LYS A 24 6.17 -3.23 7.86
N ALA A 25 6.47 -2.79 6.64
CA ALA A 25 5.65 -3.17 5.49
C ALA A 25 5.54 -4.70 5.54
N ASP A 26 4.30 -5.19 5.64
CA ASP A 26 4.05 -6.61 5.79
C ASP A 26 4.69 -7.31 4.59
N SER A 27 5.72 -8.12 4.85
CA SER A 27 6.55 -8.64 3.78
C SER A 27 5.65 -9.47 2.89
N MET A 28 5.50 -9.07 1.62
CA MET A 28 4.62 -9.76 0.69
C MET A 28 5.08 -11.20 0.33
N SER A 29 6.00 -11.77 1.10
CA SER A 29 6.34 -13.19 1.17
C SER A 29 5.14 -14.14 1.23
N ALA A 30 4.02 -13.72 1.83
CA ALA A 30 2.78 -14.51 1.87
C ALA A 30 2.05 -14.60 0.50
N TRP A 31 2.45 -13.76 -0.47
CA TRP A 31 1.87 -13.71 -1.81
C TRP A 31 2.67 -14.55 -2.80
N GLN A 32 2.18 -15.77 -3.06
CA GLN A 32 2.86 -16.78 -3.87
C GLN A 32 2.72 -16.59 -5.38
N TYR A 33 1.64 -15.94 -5.84
CA TYR A 33 1.34 -15.78 -7.26
C TYR A 33 1.43 -14.32 -7.67
N ARG A 34 2.20 -14.03 -8.72
CA ARG A 34 2.43 -12.68 -9.24
C ARG A 34 2.43 -12.70 -10.76
N ARG A 35 1.96 -11.61 -11.36
CA ARG A 35 1.98 -11.39 -12.80
C ARG A 35 2.63 -10.02 -13.07
N PRO A 36 3.72 -9.94 -13.84
CA PRO A 36 4.32 -8.66 -14.18
C PRO A 36 3.39 -7.87 -15.10
N ILE A 37 3.34 -6.55 -14.88
CA ILE A 37 2.65 -5.58 -15.74
C ILE A 37 3.72 -4.60 -16.22
N THR A 38 3.95 -4.56 -17.52
CA THR A 38 4.91 -3.62 -18.12
C THR A 38 4.16 -2.37 -18.55
N ILE A 39 4.55 -1.23 -18.00
CA ILE A 39 4.09 0.09 -18.44
C ILE A 39 5.24 0.71 -19.24
N ASP A 40 4.98 1.01 -20.51
CA ASP A 40 5.96 1.56 -21.44
C ASP A 40 5.40 2.81 -22.12
N ASN A 41 6.07 3.94 -21.90
CA ASN A 41 5.77 5.22 -22.55
C ASN A 41 6.92 5.68 -23.47
N THR A 42 7.90 4.82 -23.77
CA THR A 42 9.12 5.19 -24.52
C THR A 42 8.84 5.62 -25.96
N GLN A 43 7.73 5.17 -26.56
CA GLN A 43 7.33 5.54 -27.92
C GLN A 43 6.43 6.80 -27.98
N ASN A 44 6.11 7.41 -26.85
CA ASN A 44 5.31 8.63 -26.78
C ASN A 44 6.22 9.83 -26.52
N ALA A 45 6.10 10.88 -27.35
CA ALA A 45 6.88 12.10 -27.21
C ALA A 45 6.48 12.95 -25.98
N ASN A 46 5.30 12.72 -25.42
CA ASN A 46 4.77 13.48 -24.30
C ASN A 46 4.97 12.75 -22.97
N ALA A 47 5.31 13.52 -21.94
CA ALA A 47 5.23 13.06 -20.56
C ALA A 47 3.75 12.88 -20.17
N LEU A 48 3.43 11.72 -19.61
CA LEU A 48 2.10 11.43 -19.07
C LEU A 48 2.16 11.49 -17.54
N THR A 49 1.26 12.27 -16.95
CA THR A 49 1.03 12.35 -15.49
C THR A 49 -0.44 12.04 -15.22
N ASP A 50 -0.74 11.36 -14.12
CA ASP A 50 -2.10 10.97 -13.72
C ASP A 50 -2.90 10.21 -14.81
N TYR A 51 -2.18 9.43 -15.63
CA TYR A 51 -2.76 8.67 -16.73
C TYR A 51 -3.18 7.26 -16.32
N GLN A 52 -4.38 6.85 -16.70
CA GLN A 52 -4.93 5.55 -16.34
C GLN A 52 -4.57 4.46 -17.35
N VAL A 53 -4.12 3.31 -16.87
CA VAL A 53 -3.83 2.13 -17.70
C VAL A 53 -4.84 1.02 -17.39
N LYS A 54 -5.53 0.52 -18.41
CA LYS A 54 -6.48 -0.59 -18.27
C LYS A 54 -5.74 -1.91 -18.18
N ILE A 55 -5.96 -2.64 -17.09
CA ILE A 55 -5.46 -4.01 -16.91
C ILE A 55 -6.63 -4.99 -16.99
N VAL A 56 -6.48 -6.04 -17.80
CA VAL A 56 -7.46 -7.12 -17.92
C VAL A 56 -6.87 -8.40 -17.35
N VAL A 57 -7.56 -8.98 -16.38
CA VAL A 57 -7.16 -10.20 -15.69
C VAL A 57 -8.24 -11.26 -15.91
N ASP A 58 -7.82 -12.45 -16.35
CA ASP A 58 -8.70 -13.61 -16.42
C ASP A 58 -8.85 -14.22 -15.02
N THR A 59 -9.82 -13.69 -14.27
CA THR A 59 -10.09 -14.14 -12.89
C THR A 59 -10.75 -15.51 -12.86
N ALA A 60 -11.51 -15.89 -13.88
CA ALA A 60 -12.19 -17.19 -13.95
C ALA A 60 -11.18 -18.35 -13.96
N SER A 61 -10.15 -18.28 -14.80
CA SER A 61 -9.09 -19.29 -14.84
C SER A 61 -8.27 -19.32 -13.55
N LEU A 62 -8.01 -18.16 -12.91
CA LEU A 62 -7.26 -18.10 -11.67
C LEU A 62 -8.04 -18.69 -10.47
N ILE A 63 -9.34 -18.40 -10.39
CA ILE A 63 -10.22 -18.93 -9.34
C ILE A 63 -10.38 -20.44 -9.50
N SER A 64 -10.67 -20.92 -10.72
CA SER A 64 -10.79 -22.37 -10.98
C SER A 64 -9.50 -23.14 -10.70
N ALA A 65 -8.33 -22.51 -10.90
CA ALA A 65 -7.03 -23.07 -10.55
C ALA A 65 -6.66 -22.94 -9.05
N GLY A 66 -7.53 -22.36 -8.21
CA GLY A 66 -7.27 -22.15 -6.78
C GLY A 66 -6.20 -21.10 -6.45
N LYS A 67 -5.88 -20.21 -7.40
CA LYS A 67 -4.83 -19.18 -7.26
C LYS A 67 -5.35 -17.81 -6.86
N MET A 68 -6.67 -17.64 -6.82
CA MET A 68 -7.36 -16.39 -6.51
C MET A 68 -8.65 -16.67 -5.76
N LYS A 69 -9.03 -15.80 -4.82
CA LYS A 69 -10.32 -15.85 -4.14
C LYS A 69 -11.47 -15.43 -5.07
N SER A 70 -12.64 -16.03 -4.88
CA SER A 70 -13.83 -15.75 -5.69
C SER A 70 -14.34 -14.31 -5.57
N ASP A 71 -14.04 -13.62 -4.47
CA ASP A 71 -14.39 -12.22 -4.23
C ASP A 71 -13.31 -11.23 -4.70
N GLY A 72 -12.15 -11.73 -5.16
CA GLY A 72 -11.01 -10.91 -5.57
C GLY A 72 -10.39 -10.06 -4.47
N SER A 73 -10.69 -10.34 -3.20
CA SER A 73 -10.15 -9.62 -2.02
C SER A 73 -8.63 -9.74 -1.87
N ASP A 74 -8.01 -10.60 -2.67
CA ASP A 74 -6.59 -10.90 -2.72
C ASP A 74 -5.86 -10.22 -3.90
N ILE A 75 -6.49 -9.28 -4.61
CA ILE A 75 -5.79 -8.47 -5.61
C ILE A 75 -4.92 -7.41 -4.92
N ARG A 76 -3.62 -7.37 -5.25
CA ARG A 76 -2.67 -6.36 -4.79
C ARG A 76 -1.83 -5.87 -5.97
N PHE A 77 -1.43 -4.61 -5.93
CA PHE A 77 -0.47 -4.01 -6.85
C PHE A 77 0.74 -3.54 -6.06
N THR A 78 1.93 -3.76 -6.62
CA THR A 78 3.20 -3.29 -6.09
C THR A 78 3.98 -2.64 -7.22
N ASP A 79 5.00 -1.86 -6.85
CA ASP A 79 6.04 -1.51 -7.80
C ASP A 79 6.90 -2.75 -8.14
N SER A 80 7.89 -2.55 -8.99
CA SER A 80 8.88 -3.50 -9.47
C SER A 80 9.71 -4.16 -8.38
N ASP A 81 9.84 -3.54 -7.20
CA ASP A 81 10.53 -4.10 -6.03
C ASP A 81 9.68 -5.10 -5.23
N GLY A 82 8.37 -5.15 -5.49
CA GLY A 82 7.46 -6.14 -4.90
C GLY A 82 7.16 -5.94 -3.42
N LEU A 83 7.47 -4.76 -2.87
CA LEU A 83 7.26 -4.36 -1.46
C LEU A 83 5.99 -3.53 -1.26
#